data_AF-A0A5S9M1X0-F1
#
_entry.id   AF-A0A5S9M1X0-F1
#
_cell.length_a   1.000
_cell.length_b   1.000
_cell.length_c   1.000
_cell.angle_alpha   90.00
_cell.angle_beta   90.00
_cell.angle_gamma   90.00
#
_symmetry.space_group_name_H-M   'P 1'
#
loop_
_entity.id
_entity.type
_entity.pdbx_description
1 polymer ?
#
loop_
_entity_poly.entity_id
_entity_poly.type
_entity_poly.pdbx_seq_one_letter_code
_entity_poly.pdbx_strand_id
1 'polypeptide(L)' 'MDVRELDEYEAGHIPGAVHIPLGEVEHRAEELTRESDIYLICHSGRRSELAAQKLKRERIFNN' A
#
# COMPACT_ATOMS: atom_id res chain seq x y z
N MET A 1 4.32 -2.90 -1.25
CA MET A 1 3.23 -2.13 -1.88
C MET A 1 3.56 -0.65 -1.85
N ASP A 2 3.54 -0.03 -3.02
CA ASP A 2 3.75 1.40 -3.20
C ASP A 2 2.39 2.11 -3.24
N VAL A 3 2.20 3.08 -2.35
CA VAL A 3 0.94 3.82 -2.19
C VAL A 3 1.01 5.27 -2.69
N ARG A 4 2.06 5.59 -3.47
CA ARG A 4 2.21 6.89 -4.13
C ARG A 4 1.24 7.03 -5.31
N GLU A 5 1.13 8.25 -5.83
CA GLU A 5 0.39 8.50 -7.07
C GLU A 5 1.08 7.81 -8.26
N LEU A 6 0.34 7.62 -9.36
CA LEU A 6 0.82 6.88 -10.52
C LEU A 6 2.07 7.51 -11.15
N ASP A 7 2.11 8.83 -11.27
CA ASP A 7 3.24 9.58 -11.82
C ASP A 7 4.53 9.37 -11.01
N GLU A 8 4.44 9.35 -9.68
CA GLU A 8 5.57 9.05 -8.80
C GLU A 8 6.06 7.60 -8.92
N TYR A 9 5.14 6.65 -9.14
CA TYR A 9 5.48 5.24 -9.33
C TYR A 9 6.13 5.01 -10.70
N GLU A 10 5.59 5.60 -11.76
CA GLU A 10 6.13 5.51 -13.13
C GLU A 10 7.47 6.23 -13.28
N ALA A 11 7.69 7.33 -12.55
CA ALA A 11 8.98 8.00 -12.49
C ALA A 11 10.09 7.14 -11.85
N GLY A 12 9.71 6.09 -11.11
CA GLY A 12 10.62 5.09 -10.56
C GLY A 12 10.06 4.44 -9.30
N HIS A 13 10.19 3.13 -9.21
CA HIS A 13 9.73 2.33 -8.07
C HIS A 13 10.64 1.13 -7.82
N ILE A 14 10.45 0.50 -6.66
CA ILE A 14 11.18 -0.73 -6.31
C ILE A 14 10.71 -1.87 -7.21
N PRO A 15 11.59 -2.59 -7.94
CA PRO A 15 11.18 -3.70 -8.78
C PRO A 15 10.36 -4.75 -8.02
N GLY A 16 9.23 -5.15 -8.59
CA GLY A 16 8.29 -6.08 -7.96
C GLY A 16 7.34 -5.45 -6.93
N ALA A 17 7.42 -4.14 -6.68
CA ALA A 17 6.44 -3.46 -5.85
C ALA A 17 5.08 -3.40 -6.55
N VAL A 18 4.05 -3.96 -5.91
CA VAL A 18 2.65 -3.76 -6.31
C VAL A 18 2.25 -2.29 -6.07
N HIS A 19 1.66 -1.64 -7.07
CA HIS A 19 1.15 -0.26 -6.98
C HIS A 19 -0.34 -0.24 -6.65
N ILE A 20 -0.67 0.36 -5.52
CA ILE A 20 -2.05 0.64 -5.09
C ILE A 20 -2.05 2.03 -4.42
N PRO A 21 -2.45 3.10 -5.15
CA PRO A 21 -2.50 4.45 -4.59
C PRO A 21 -3.32 4.52 -3.30
N LEU A 22 -2.95 5.40 -2.37
CA LEU A 22 -3.62 5.51 -1.06
C LEU A 22 -5.16 5.64 -1.17
N GLY A 23 -5.65 6.36 -2.18
CA GLY A 23 -7.08 6.56 -2.42
C GLY A 23 -7.83 5.27 -2.80
N GLU A 24 -7.12 4.28 -3.35
CA GLU A 24 -7.68 3.01 -3.81
C GLU A 24 -7.51 1.87 -2.78
N VAL A 25 -6.68 2.07 -1.75
CA VAL A 25 -6.32 1.03 -0.77
C VAL A 25 -7.55 0.37 -0.13
N GLU A 26 -8.61 1.10 0.19
CA GLU A 26 -9.83 0.53 0.80
C GLU A 26 -10.61 -0.35 -0.19
N HIS A 27 -10.64 0.02 -1.47
CA HIS A 27 -11.37 -0.71 -2.50
C HIS A 27 -10.60 -1.91 -3.04
N ARG A 28 -9.27 -1.83 -3.06
CA ARG A 28 -8.37 -2.85 -3.61
C ARG A 28 -7.68 -3.67 -2.52
N ALA A 29 -8.16 -3.55 -1.29
CA ALA A 29 -7.61 -4.24 -0.13
C ALA A 29 -7.65 -5.78 -0.32
N GLU A 30 -8.66 -6.27 -1.04
CA GLU A 30 -8.86 -7.70 -1.35
C GLU A 30 -7.81 -8.30 -2.30
N GLU A 31 -7.06 -7.48 -3.04
CA GLU A 31 -5.95 -7.93 -3.88
C GLU A 31 -4.73 -8.38 -3.06
N LEU A 32 -4.71 -8.03 -1.76
CA LEU A 32 -3.61 -8.31 -0.86
C LEU A 32 -3.77 -9.68 -0.20
N THR A 33 -2.80 -10.57 -0.44
CA THR A 33 -2.75 -11.87 0.23
C THR A 33 -2.32 -11.70 1.69
N ARG A 34 -3.03 -12.38 2.60
CA ARG A 34 -2.74 -12.35 4.05
C ARG A 34 -1.63 -13.30 4.48
N GLU A 35 -1.05 -14.04 3.54
CA GLU A 35 -0.05 -15.08 3.82
C GLU A 35 1.39 -14.54 3.91
N SER A 36 1.59 -13.25 3.62
CA SER A 36 2.90 -12.62 3.60
C SER A 36 2.89 -11.23 4.21
N ASP A 37 4.01 -10.85 4.82
CA ASP A 37 4.24 -9.49 5.31
C ASP A 37 4.16 -8.48 4.16
N ILE A 38 3.41 -7.39 4.38
CA ILE A 38 3.30 -6.29 3.42
C ILE A 38 4.12 -5.10 3.90
N TYR A 39 5.18 -4.79 3.17
CA TYR A 39 5.94 -3.56 3.33
C TYR A 39 5.26 -2.43 2.54
N LEU A 40 4.95 -1.33 3.21
CA LEU A 40 4.34 -0.14 2.61
C LEU A 40 5.39 0.94 2.36
N ILE A 41 5.38 1.52 1.16
CA ILE A 41 6.29 2.62 0.81
C ILE A 41 5.50 3.83 0.27
N CYS A 42 5.94 5.01 0.67
CA CYS A 42 5.57 6.26 0.02
C CYS A 42 6.75 7.25 0.08
N HIS A 43 6.56 8.48 -0.40
CA HIS A 43 7.64 9.48 -0.45
C HIS A 43 8.19 9.89 0.94
N SER A 44 7.33 10.10 1.93
CA SER A 44 7.71 10.72 3.22
C SER A 44 7.16 10.02 4.47
N GLY A 45 6.58 8.83 4.33
CA GLY A 45 6.01 8.03 5.43
C GLY A 45 4.52 8.28 5.72
N ARG A 46 3.99 9.49 5.49
CA ARG A 46 2.59 9.83 5.84
C ARG A 46 1.55 8.95 5.14
N ARG A 47 1.68 8.73 3.83
CA ARG A 47 0.71 7.94 3.05
C ARG A 47 0.77 6.46 3.40
N SER A 48 1.96 5.92 3.62
CA SER A 48 2.15 4.53 4.05
C SER A 48 1.58 4.28 5.45
N GLU A 49 1.68 5.24 6.38
CA GLU A 49 1.03 5.15 7.68
C GLU A 49 -0.51 5.10 7.55
N LEU A 50 -1.09 6.00 6.74
CA LEU A 50 -2.54 5.99 6.49
C LEU A 50 -3.01 4.70 5.81
N ALA A 51 -2.24 4.18 4.86
CA ALA A 51 -2.53 2.90 4.23
C ALA A 51 -2.51 1.74 5.24
N ALA A 52 -1.52 1.70 6.16
CA ALA A 52 -1.48 0.70 7.23
C ALA A 52 -2.72 0.78 8.13
N GLN A 53 -3.16 1.99 8.49
CA GLN A 53 -4.37 2.19 9.29
C GLN A 53 -5.64 1.71 8.54
N LYS A 54 -5.75 2.00 7.24
CA LYS A 54 -6.85 1.52 6.38
C LYS A 54 -6.89 -0.01 6.35
N LEU A 55 -5.76 -0.65 6.06
CA LEU A 55 -5.65 -2.11 5.97
C LEU A 55 -5.90 -2.84 7.30
N LYS A 56 -5.52 -2.22 8.42
CA LYS A 56 -5.85 -2.72 9.77
C LYS A 56 -7.36 -2.69 10.04
N ARG A 57 -8.08 -1.66 9.60
CA ARG A 57 -9.55 -1.57 9.77
C ARG A 57 -10.28 -2.66 8.99
N GLU A 58 -9.82 -2.95 7.78
CA GLU A 58 -10.37 -4.02 6.93
C GLU A 58 -10.00 -5.44 7.42
N ARG A 59 -9.39 -5.55 8.61
CA ARG A 59 -8.94 -6.81 9.23
C ARG A 59 -8.01 -7.63 8.33
N ILE A 60 -7.26 -6.99 7.44
CA ILE A 60 -6.34 -7.69 6.53
C ILE A 60 -5.03 -8.05 7.25
N PHE A 61 -4.67 -7.34 8.32
CA PHE A 61 -3.50 -7.64 9.14
C PHE A 61 -3.84 -7.57 10.64
N ASN A 62 -3.59 -8.67 11.35
CA ASN A 62 -3.49 -8.67 12.82
C ASN A 62 -2.02 -8.44 13.19
N ASN A 63 -1.82 -7.54 14.16
CA ASN A 63 -0.54 -7.37 14.85
C ASN A 63 -0.37 -8.45 15.91
#